data_AF-A0A2T6DV26-F1
#
_entry.id   AF-A0A2T6DV26-F1
#
_cell.length_a   1.000
_cell.length_b   1.000
_cell.length_c   1.000
_cell.angle_alpha   90.00
_cell.angle_beta   90.00
_cell.angle_gamma   90.00
#
_symmetry.space_group_name_H-M   'P 1'
#
loop_
_entity.id
_entity.type
_entity.pdbx_description
1 polymer ?
#
loop_
_entity_poly.entity_id
_entity_poly.type
_entity_poly.pdbx_seq_one_letter_code
_entity_poly.pdbx_strand_id
1 'polypeptide(L)'
;MAGFVLVVALCASLSTLTRGYQMLDAARSSTMAAQILQSEIERIRLMSWTDLTTLQTTIAADSSKATVDLNGLGISSDVADRFKDTSIALEKDPDRNMMSITVTVRWKGSTGIPEQRSFTTRYSKNGFYDYCYTIGHP
;
A
#
# COMPACT_ATOMS: atom_id res chain seq x y z
N MET A 1 -32.92 -3.83 -42.38
CA MET A 1 -31.50 -4.22 -42.22
C MET A 1 -30.65 -3.11 -41.58
N ALA A 2 -30.75 -1.84 -42.00
CA ALA A 2 -29.96 -0.74 -41.42
C ALA A 2 -30.13 -0.55 -39.89
N GLY A 3 -31.35 -0.68 -39.35
CA GLY A 3 -31.58 -0.54 -37.91
C GLY A 3 -30.90 -1.60 -37.04
N PHE A 4 -30.76 -2.83 -37.55
CA PHE A 4 -30.05 -3.90 -36.83
C PHE A 4 -28.56 -3.59 -36.71
N VAL A 5 -27.94 -3.10 -37.79
CA VAL A 5 -26.52 -2.69 -37.79
C VAL A 5 -26.28 -1.55 -36.79
N LEU A 6 -27.20 -0.57 -36.74
CA LEU A 6 -27.12 0.53 -35.77
C LEU A 6 -27.18 0.04 -34.33
N VAL A 7 -28.11 -0.88 -34.01
CA VAL A 7 -28.23 -1.45 -32.66
C VAL A 7 -26.96 -2.22 -32.27
N VAL A 8 -26.44 -3.06 -33.17
CA VAL A 8 -25.20 -3.81 -32.90
C VAL A 8 -24.00 -2.87 -32.69
N ALA A 9 -23.88 -1.81 -33.48
CA ALA A 9 -22.82 -0.82 -33.34
C ALA A 9 -22.90 -0.06 -32.01
N LEU A 10 -24.11 0.33 -31.58
CA LEU A 10 -24.32 1.00 -30.29
C LEU A 10 -24.03 0.06 -29.12
N CYS A 11 -24.48 -1.19 -29.17
CA CYS A 11 -24.18 -2.19 -28.14
C CYS A 11 -22.68 -2.49 -28.02
N ALA A 12 -21.99 -2.61 -29.16
CA ALA A 12 -20.54 -2.82 -29.19
C ALA A 12 -19.79 -1.62 -28.58
N SER A 13 -20.16 -0.40 -28.95
CA SER A 13 -19.57 0.83 -28.41
C SER A 13 -19.74 0.92 -26.89
N LEU A 14 -20.97 0.73 -26.38
CA LEU A 14 -21.25 0.74 -24.95
C LEU A 14 -20.47 -0.35 -24.19
N SER A 15 -20.35 -1.54 -24.79
CA SER A 15 -19.56 -2.63 -24.20
C SER A 15 -18.07 -2.28 -24.12
N THR A 16 -17.51 -1.64 -25.15
CA THR A 16 -16.10 -1.21 -25.10
C THR A 16 -15.86 -0.11 -24.08
N LEU A 17 -16.78 0.86 -23.93
CA LEU A 17 -16.67 1.94 -22.95
C LEU A 17 -16.69 1.41 -21.51
N THR A 18 -17.62 0.52 -21.19
CA THR A 18 -17.71 -0.08 -19.84
C THR A 18 -16.43 -0.83 -19.47
N ARG A 19 -15.85 -1.58 -20.40
CA ARG A 19 -14.55 -2.24 -20.20
C ARG A 19 -13.40 -1.23 -20.05
N GLY A 20 -13.40 -0.17 -20.85
CA GLY A 20 -12.41 0.90 -20.76
C GLY A 20 -12.40 1.58 -19.38
N TYR A 21 -13.58 1.88 -18.83
CA TYR A 21 -13.69 2.47 -17.50
C TYR A 21 -13.21 1.54 -16.39
N GLN A 22 -13.51 0.24 -16.48
CA GLN A 22 -12.99 -0.74 -15.53
C GLN A 22 -11.45 -0.79 -15.51
N MET A 23 -10.82 -0.76 -16.69
CA MET A 23 -9.36 -0.75 -16.80
C MET A 23 -8.76 0.56 -16.26
N LEU A 24 -9.40 1.70 -16.53
CA LEU A 24 -8.96 3.00 -16.02
C LEU A 24 -9.03 3.06 -14.49
N ASP A 25 -10.11 2.56 -13.90
CA ASP A 25 -10.27 2.52 -12.44
C ASP A 25 -9.23 1.61 -11.79
N ALA A 26 -8.97 0.44 -12.38
CA ALA A 26 -7.92 -0.46 -11.91
C ALA A 26 -6.53 0.19 -11.98
N ALA A 27 -6.24 0.92 -13.06
CA ALA A 27 -4.98 1.65 -13.20
C ALA A 27 -4.83 2.76 -12.14
N ARG A 28 -5.89 3.53 -11.87
CA ARG A 28 -5.89 4.56 -10.83
C ARG A 28 -5.68 3.98 -9.43
N SER A 29 -6.41 2.93 -9.06
CA SER A 29 -6.26 2.29 -7.75
C SER A 29 -4.87 1.67 -7.58
N SER A 30 -4.33 1.09 -8.65
CA SER A 30 -2.96 0.56 -8.65
C SER A 30 -1.90 1.64 -8.43
N THR A 31 -2.02 2.79 -9.10
CA THR A 31 -1.09 3.91 -8.91
C THR A 31 -1.19 4.48 -7.50
N MET A 32 -2.40 4.63 -6.98
CA MET A 32 -2.61 5.09 -5.61
C MET A 32 -2.03 4.12 -4.57
N ALA A 33 -2.26 2.81 -4.75
CA ALA A 33 -1.65 1.79 -3.90
C ALA A 33 -0.12 1.88 -3.92
N ALA A 34 0.50 2.18 -5.07
CA ALA A 34 1.94 2.37 -5.17
C ALA A 34 2.42 3.62 -4.41
N GLN A 35 1.68 4.73 -4.47
CA GLN A 35 2.00 5.95 -3.71
C GLN A 35 1.90 5.72 -2.20
N ILE A 36 0.85 5.02 -1.74
CA ILE A 36 0.71 4.63 -0.34
C ILE A 36 1.88 3.75 0.10
N LEU A 37 2.20 2.71 -0.70
CA LEU A 37 3.33 1.84 -0.42
C LEU A 37 4.63 2.64 -0.30
N GLN A 38 4.93 3.49 -1.28
CA GLN A 38 6.12 4.31 -1.28
C GLN A 38 6.20 5.21 -0.03
N SER A 39 5.12 5.91 0.29
CA SER A 39 5.05 6.79 1.46
C SER A 39 5.30 6.01 2.76
N GLU A 40 4.70 4.84 2.92
CA GLU A 40 4.91 4.00 4.11
C GLU A 40 6.33 3.44 4.19
N ILE A 41 6.90 3.02 3.07
CA ILE A 41 8.30 2.56 3.05
C ILE A 41 9.24 3.70 3.41
N GLU A 42 9.02 4.90 2.88
CA GLU A 42 9.81 6.08 3.21
C GLU A 42 9.68 6.43 4.69
N ARG A 43 8.46 6.41 5.24
CA ARG A 43 8.21 6.60 6.67
C ARG A 43 8.96 5.57 7.53
N ILE A 44 8.89 4.29 7.18
CA ILE A 44 9.58 3.21 7.91
C ILE A 44 11.10 3.35 7.77
N ARG A 45 11.62 3.78 6.60
CA ARG A 45 13.05 4.01 6.39
C ARG A 45 13.60 5.18 7.19
N LEU A 46 12.75 6.12 7.61
CA LEU A 46 13.13 7.22 8.49
C LEU A 46 13.09 6.84 9.98
N MET A 47 12.57 5.66 10.34
CA MET A 47 12.55 5.20 11.73
C MET A 47 13.93 4.73 12.18
N SER A 48 14.25 4.96 13.45
CA SER A 48 15.48 4.43 14.05
C SER A 48 15.40 2.90 14.19
N TRP A 49 16.55 2.24 14.27
CA TRP A 49 16.59 0.79 14.53
C TRP A 49 15.83 0.40 15.81
N THR A 50 15.89 1.23 16.86
CA THR A 50 15.20 0.98 18.13
C THR A 50 13.68 0.99 17.92
N ASP A 51 13.15 1.98 17.20
CA ASP A 51 11.72 2.10 16.92
C ASP A 51 11.20 0.97 16.02
N LEU A 52 12.02 0.49 15.08
CA LEU A 52 11.68 -0.67 14.26
C LEU A 52 11.58 -1.95 15.11
N THR A 53 12.49 -2.13 16.06
CA THR A 53 12.46 -3.30 16.94
C THR A 53 11.28 -3.26 17.92
N THR A 54 10.91 -2.09 18.43
CA THR A 54 9.71 -1.96 19.29
C THR A 54 8.45 -2.24 18.49
N LEU A 55 8.32 -1.70 17.27
CA LEU A 55 7.21 -1.99 16.37
C LEU A 55 7.10 -3.49 16.06
N GLN A 56 8.21 -4.16 15.79
CA GLN A 56 8.25 -5.61 15.57
C GLN A 56 7.73 -6.38 16.79
N THR A 57 8.15 -6.00 18.01
CA THR A 57 7.67 -6.66 19.23
C THR A 57 6.18 -6.44 19.49
N THR A 58 5.66 -5.25 19.17
CA THR A 58 4.22 -4.95 19.28
C THR A 58 3.40 -5.80 18.32
N ILE A 59 3.83 -5.91 17.06
CA ILE A 59 3.20 -6.77 16.04
C ILE A 59 3.22 -8.23 16.46
N ALA A 60 4.35 -8.71 17.00
CA ALA A 60 4.48 -10.08 17.47
C ALA A 60 3.58 -10.38 18.68
N ALA A 61 3.39 -9.41 19.59
CA ALA A 61 2.56 -9.57 20.77
C ALA A 61 1.06 -9.65 20.46
N ASP A 62 0.60 -8.89 19.46
CA ASP A 62 -0.83 -8.82 19.10
C ASP A 62 -1.23 -9.86 18.03
N SER A 63 -0.28 -10.67 17.54
CA SER A 63 -0.46 -11.61 16.41
C SER A 63 -1.12 -10.96 15.17
N SER A 64 -1.10 -9.63 15.12
CA SER A 64 -1.80 -8.79 14.17
C SER A 64 -0.76 -7.98 13.41
N LYS A 65 -1.05 -7.68 12.15
CA LYS A 65 -0.19 -6.78 11.39
C LYS A 65 -0.44 -5.35 11.85
N ALA A 66 0.57 -4.50 11.86
CA ALA A 66 0.36 -3.08 12.16
C ALA A 66 -0.48 -2.44 11.05
N THR A 67 -1.62 -1.86 11.41
CA THR A 67 -2.48 -1.10 10.50
C THR A 67 -1.88 0.29 10.26
N VAL A 68 -1.90 0.72 9.00
CA VAL A 68 -1.42 2.05 8.60
C VAL A 68 -2.53 3.09 8.76
N ASP A 69 -2.23 4.21 9.40
CA ASP A 69 -3.13 5.36 9.43
C ASP A 69 -3.01 6.20 8.15
N LEU A 70 -3.95 5.97 7.24
CA LEU A 70 -4.01 6.66 5.95
C LEU A 70 -4.46 8.13 6.06
N ASN A 71 -5.07 8.53 7.18
CA ASN A 71 -5.50 9.93 7.37
C ASN A 71 -4.30 10.86 7.57
N GLY A 72 -3.22 10.34 8.17
CA GLY A 72 -1.95 11.04 8.31
C GLY A 72 -1.22 11.30 6.98
N LEU A 73 -1.64 10.67 5.88
CA LEU A 73 -1.09 10.84 4.53
C LEU A 73 -1.79 11.92 3.70
N GLY A 74 -2.76 12.66 4.29
CA GLY A 74 -3.53 13.68 3.57
C GLY A 74 -4.51 13.12 2.54
N ILE A 75 -4.81 11.81 2.62
CA ILE A 75 -5.80 11.14 1.78
C ILE A 75 -7.19 11.44 2.34
N SER A 76 -8.16 11.77 1.48
CA SER A 76 -9.55 11.98 1.91
C SER A 76 -10.14 10.71 2.54
N SER A 77 -11.01 10.87 3.53
CA SER A 77 -11.61 9.76 4.30
C SER A 77 -12.24 8.68 3.42
N ASP A 78 -12.94 9.08 2.35
CA ASP A 78 -13.62 8.16 1.44
C ASP A 78 -12.64 7.25 0.71
N VAL A 79 -11.46 7.79 0.40
CA VAL A 79 -10.43 7.04 -0.29
C VAL A 79 -9.60 6.23 0.70
N ALA A 80 -9.33 6.77 1.90
CA ALA A 80 -8.69 6.04 2.98
C ALA A 80 -9.47 4.77 3.35
N ASP A 81 -10.81 4.83 3.42
CA ASP A 81 -11.67 3.68 3.68
C ASP A 81 -11.54 2.56 2.64
N ARG A 82 -11.21 2.91 1.39
CA ARG A 82 -11.01 1.94 0.31
C ARG A 82 -9.72 1.14 0.46
N PHE A 83 -8.70 1.72 1.09
CA PHE A 83 -7.36 1.13 1.26
C PHE A 83 -7.03 0.76 2.72
N LYS A 84 -8.02 0.84 3.62
CA LYS A 84 -7.84 0.66 5.07
C LYS A 84 -7.21 -0.66 5.53
N ASP A 85 -7.25 -1.70 4.69
CA ASP A 85 -6.57 -2.98 4.95
C ASP A 85 -5.09 -2.92 4.53
N THR A 86 -4.43 -1.80 4.82
CA THR A 86 -3.00 -1.63 4.63
C THR A 86 -2.27 -2.07 5.89
N SER A 87 -1.32 -2.98 5.70
CA SER A 87 -0.70 -3.70 6.79
C SER A 87 0.82 -3.79 6.64
N ILE A 88 1.54 -3.71 7.76
CA ILE A 88 2.99 -3.84 7.82
C ILE A 88 3.33 -5.14 8.57
N ALA A 89 4.23 -5.92 7.99
CA ALA A 89 4.84 -7.08 8.63
C ALA A 89 6.35 -6.85 8.74
N LEU A 90 6.91 -7.05 9.94
CA LEU A 90 8.34 -7.00 10.21
C LEU A 90 8.82 -8.36 10.69
N GLU A 91 9.86 -8.87 10.04
CA GLU A 91 10.49 -10.15 10.38
C GLU A 91 11.99 -9.93 10.59
N LYS A 92 12.45 -10.20 11.81
CA LYS A 92 13.86 -10.08 12.17
C LYS A 92 14.60 -11.35 11.78
N ASP A 93 15.69 -11.18 11.05
CA ASP A 93 16.68 -12.23 10.82
C ASP A 93 17.44 -12.49 12.14
N PRO A 94 17.38 -13.73 12.68
CA PRO A 94 17.99 -14.06 13.97
C PRO A 94 19.52 -13.94 13.97
N ASP A 95 20.17 -14.09 12.82
CA ASP A 95 21.63 -14.22 12.75
C ASP A 95 22.34 -12.95 12.26
N ARG A 96 21.64 -12.07 11.53
CA ARG A 96 22.30 -11.03 10.72
C ARG A 96 22.03 -9.59 11.15
N ASN A 97 21.29 -9.38 12.24
CA ASN A 97 20.79 -8.04 12.61
C ASN A 97 20.13 -7.32 11.42
N MET A 98 19.34 -8.07 10.64
CA MET A 98 18.56 -7.58 9.51
C MET A 98 17.07 -7.70 9.82
N MET A 99 16.28 -6.81 9.24
CA MET A 99 14.83 -6.78 9.34
C MET A 99 14.26 -6.80 7.92
N SER A 100 13.42 -7.79 7.63
CA SER A 100 12.59 -7.80 6.43
C SER A 100 11.30 -7.04 6.74
N ILE A 101 11.04 -5.98 5.99
CA ILE A 101 9.85 -5.15 6.12
C ILE A 101 9.00 -5.41 4.90
N THR A 102 7.78 -5.90 5.11
CA THR A 102 6.80 -6.11 4.03
C THR A 102 5.58 -5.23 4.30
N VAL A 103 5.33 -4.28 3.41
CA VAL A 103 4.12 -3.46 3.43
C VAL A 103 3.16 -4.03 2.40
N THR A 104 1.92 -4.29 2.79
CA THR A 104 0.86 -4.80 1.93
C THR A 104 -0.31 -3.84 1.94
N VAL A 105 -0.68 -3.30 0.78
CA VAL A 105 -1.89 -2.51 0.59
C VAL A 105 -2.94 -3.41 -0.07
N ARG A 106 -4.14 -3.48 0.53
CA ARG A 106 -5.29 -4.16 -0.06
C ARG A 106 -6.43 -3.19 -0.28
N TRP A 107 -7.13 -3.35 -1.40
CA TRP A 107 -8.29 -2.54 -1.74
C TRP A 107 -9.34 -3.36 -2.50
N LYS A 108 -10.56 -2.82 -2.59
CA LYS A 108 -11.60 -3.37 -3.45
C LYS A 108 -11.66 -2.59 -4.77
N GLY A 109 -11.49 -3.31 -5.88
CA GLY A 109 -11.66 -2.77 -7.23
C GLY A 109 -13.12 -2.50 -7.59
N SER A 110 -13.37 -1.88 -8.74
CA SER A 110 -14.73 -1.66 -9.28
C SER A 110 -15.46 -2.97 -9.64
N THR A 111 -14.71 -4.07 -9.76
CA THR A 111 -15.22 -5.43 -9.95
C THR A 111 -15.63 -6.11 -8.63
N GLY A 112 -15.36 -5.49 -7.48
CA GLY A 112 -15.60 -6.05 -6.15
C GLY A 112 -14.57 -7.11 -5.71
N ILE A 113 -13.66 -7.51 -6.61
CA ILE A 113 -12.59 -8.45 -6.29
C ILE A 113 -11.53 -7.70 -5.44
N PRO A 114 -11.07 -8.30 -4.32
CA PRO A 114 -10.00 -7.71 -3.55
C PRO A 114 -8.69 -7.79 -4.33
N GLU A 115 -8.06 -6.65 -4.54
CA GLU A 115 -6.75 -6.50 -5.14
C GLU A 115 -5.73 -6.19 -4.04
N GLN A 116 -4.49 -6.63 -4.23
CA GLN A 116 -3.42 -6.38 -3.29
C GLN A 116 -2.11 -6.07 -4.02
N ARG A 117 -1.30 -5.21 -3.40
CA ARG A 117 0.10 -5.00 -3.77
C ARG A 117 0.96 -5.04 -2.52
N SER A 118 2.11 -5.69 -2.64
CA SER A 118 3.09 -5.83 -1.58
C SER A 118 4.44 -5.34 -2.04
N PHE A 119 5.16 -4.69 -1.14
CA PHE A 119 6.56 -4.34 -1.33
C PHE A 119 7.36 -4.81 -0.12
N THR A 120 8.48 -5.46 -0.39
CA THR A 120 9.38 -5.98 0.64
C THR A 120 10.76 -5.36 0.48
N THR A 121 11.29 -4.84 1.58
CA THR A 121 12.66 -4.31 1.67
C THR A 121 13.39 -4.88 2.87
N ARG A 122 14.72 -4.86 2.84
CA ARG A 122 15.56 -5.28 3.95
C ARG A 122 16.26 -4.07 4.56
N TYR A 123 16.20 -3.99 5.88
CA TYR A 123 16.84 -2.97 6.70
C TYR A 123 17.89 -3.65 7.58
N SER A 124 19.07 -3.06 7.75
CA SER A 124 20.15 -3.64 8.57
C SER A 124 20.53 -2.67 9.68
N LYS A 125 20.88 -3.22 10.85
CA LYS A 125 21.37 -2.42 11.97
C LYS A 125 22.68 -1.74 11.58
N ASN A 126 22.78 -0.42 11.76
CA ASN A 126 23.92 0.40 11.30
C ASN A 126 24.15 0.39 9.77
N GLY A 127 23.13 0.01 8.98
CA GLY A 127 23.18 0.16 7.52
C GLY A 127 23.11 1.63 7.10
N PHE A 128 23.28 1.89 5.81
CA PHE A 128 23.27 3.25 5.21
C PHE A 128 21.97 4.08 5.48
N TYR A 129 20.98 3.50 6.14
CA TYR A 129 19.65 4.08 6.36
C TYR A 129 19.32 4.35 7.83
N ASP A 130 20.29 4.24 8.76
CA ASP A 130 20.08 4.55 10.19
C ASP A 130 20.18 6.08 10.41
N TYR A 131 19.03 6.74 10.42
CA TYR A 131 18.93 8.18 10.67
C TYR A 131 18.69 8.43 12.17
N CYS A 132 19.68 8.99 12.87
CA CYS A 132 19.48 9.52 14.22
C CYS A 132 19.04 10.99 14.15
N TYR A 133 17.76 11.26 14.37
CA TYR A 133 17.30 12.62 14.70
C TYR A 133 17.63 12.90 16.16
N THR A 134 18.82 13.45 16.44
CA THR A 134 19.05 14.11 17.73
C THR A 134 18.28 15.43 17.71
N ILE A 135 17.31 15.57 18.61
CA ILE A 135 16.65 16.86 18.85
C ILE A 135 17.73 17.77 19.43
N GLY A 136 18.20 18.72 18.61
CA GLY A 136 19.01 19.82 19.09
C GLY A 136 18.14 20.65 20.03
N HIS A 137 18.27 20.42 21.34
CA HIS A 137 17.79 21.38 22.31
C HIS A 137 18.62 22.67 22.17
N PRO A 138 18.00 23.86 22.25
CA PRO A 138 18.71 25.13 22.28
C PRO A 138 19.62 25.26 23.51
#